data_AF-A0AAF0Y0A2-F1
#
_entry.id   AF-A0AAF0Y0A2-F1
#
_cell.length_a   1.000
_cell.length_b   1.000
_cell.length_c   1.000
_cell.angle_alpha   90.00
_cell.angle_beta   90.00
_cell.angle_gamma   90.00
#
_symmetry.space_group_name_H-M   'P 1'
#
loop_
_entity.id
_entity.type
_entity.pdbx_description
1 polymer ?
#
loop_
_entity_poly.entity_id
_entity_poly.type
_entity_poly.pdbx_seq_one_letter_code
_entity_poly.pdbx_strand_id
1 'polypeptide(L)'
;MPPRRAAATKASATLKRERSSSLSDAESASPPPKAAAKRSTTKAATKATPKSKATKSKDEDEDDAPAKKKRAPAKAKWPPPGLELESHPPRAGYPVYQFPTRPSVPNGGLRPETAYELPLMVGAHTSIAGGVAGALLRANKAGANGVALFMKGARQWKAKDFEPEIVERFLENVKPKDEGGMGYGPETILVHGNYLINLGNPDKAKWENAYECFRDDIARCHQLGIKLYNWHPGSTVGQCTKEESYALVAKAINRVHKDVPEVITVIENMANAGSNILGTTFHDLASMIALVDDKSRVRVCLDTCHLFAAGYDLRTPEAYAETMQKFADEVGNHYLGGVHLNDSKEVLGGNRDLHENIGLGEIGLGGFRALMRDPLMAGIPLILETPSGPGGGGETGDLSVWTKEIALLYEIQGVPDDEWAKKSVEIAKRWRKERDTLNPPKDKKGPKKGKKKADSDEDDD
;
A
#
# COMPACT_ATOMS: atom_id res chain seq x y z
N MET A 1 -14.97 68.78 15.98
CA MET A 1 -15.14 68.87 17.44
C MET A 1 -15.58 67.51 17.98
N PRO A 2 -14.88 66.93 18.96
CA PRO A 2 -15.24 65.68 19.64
C PRO A 2 -15.92 65.97 21.00
N PRO A 3 -16.32 64.93 21.74
CA PRO A 3 -15.99 64.83 23.16
C PRO A 3 -15.14 63.55 23.39
N ARG A 4 -13.89 63.67 23.87
CA ARG A 4 -13.42 63.69 25.29
C ARG A 4 -13.80 62.40 26.06
N ARG A 5 -12.86 61.44 26.19
CA ARG A 5 -11.80 61.29 27.23
C ARG A 5 -12.32 60.81 28.59
N ALA A 6 -11.86 59.63 29.01
CA ALA A 6 -11.22 59.43 30.31
C ALA A 6 -10.14 58.34 30.18
N ALA A 7 -8.99 58.62 30.79
CA ALA A 7 -7.78 57.80 30.83
C ALA A 7 -7.41 57.55 32.30
N ALA A 8 -6.40 56.69 32.51
CA ALA A 8 -5.64 56.37 33.74
C ALA A 8 -5.95 54.95 34.28
N THR A 9 -5.00 54.08 34.65
CA THR A 9 -3.56 54.26 34.94
C THR A 9 -2.84 52.89 34.95
N LYS A 10 -1.52 52.93 34.68
CA LYS A 10 -0.55 51.82 34.77
C LYS A 10 -0.27 51.42 36.22
N ALA A 11 0.10 50.16 36.46
CA ALA A 11 1.23 49.81 37.33
C ALA A 11 1.76 48.40 37.02
N SER A 12 3.09 48.29 37.00
CA SER A 12 3.88 47.09 36.72
C SER A 12 4.26 46.38 38.02
N ALA A 13 4.46 45.06 38.02
CA ALA A 13 5.32 44.41 38.99
C ALA A 13 5.93 43.12 38.44
N THR A 14 7.19 43.26 38.04
CA THR A 14 8.21 42.21 37.91
C THR A 14 8.43 41.52 39.26
N LEU A 15 8.54 40.19 39.30
CA LEU A 15 9.35 39.52 40.34
C LEU A 15 10.10 38.33 39.74
N LYS A 16 11.42 38.41 39.83
CA LYS A 16 12.42 37.41 39.47
C LYS A 16 12.83 36.67 40.76
N ARG A 17 13.01 35.36 40.61
CA ARG A 17 13.96 34.44 41.28
C ARG A 17 14.03 34.42 42.81
N GLU A 18 14.05 33.21 43.35
CA GLU A 18 15.28 32.69 43.97
C GLU A 18 15.37 31.16 44.00
N ARG A 19 16.61 30.69 43.99
CA ARG A 19 17.07 29.30 44.01
C ARG A 19 17.01 28.75 45.44
N SER A 20 16.87 27.44 45.59
CA SER A 20 17.81 26.68 46.43
C SER A 20 17.89 25.22 46.02
N SER A 21 19.04 24.65 46.36
CA SER A 21 19.69 23.43 45.88
C SER A 21 19.63 22.30 46.92
N SER A 22 19.64 21.05 46.44
CA SER A 22 20.38 19.86 46.94
C SER A 22 19.61 18.59 46.52
N LEU A 23 20.13 17.79 45.57
CA LEU A 23 21.03 16.65 45.76
C LEU A 23 20.42 15.49 46.57
N SER A 24 20.06 14.40 45.90
CA SER A 24 20.65 13.08 46.17
C SER A 24 20.18 12.03 45.15
N ASP A 25 21.09 11.09 44.96
CA ASP A 25 21.15 10.01 43.99
C ASP A 25 19.96 9.05 43.96
N ALA A 26 19.68 8.50 42.77
CA ALA A 26 19.15 7.15 42.64
C ALA A 26 19.60 6.55 41.30
N GLU A 27 20.38 5.49 41.44
CA GLU A 27 21.11 4.76 40.43
C GLU A 27 20.26 4.12 39.33
N SER A 28 20.92 3.95 38.19
CA SER A 28 20.58 3.01 37.14
C SER A 28 20.45 1.57 37.67
N ALA A 29 19.27 0.98 37.56
CA ALA A 29 19.11 -0.47 37.69
C ALA A 29 18.89 -1.10 36.30
N SER A 30 19.95 -1.72 35.79
CA SER A 30 19.88 -2.66 34.66
C SER A 30 19.15 -3.95 35.10
N PRO A 31 18.40 -4.63 34.20
CA PRO A 31 17.79 -5.91 34.53
C PRO A 31 18.85 -7.03 34.59
N PRO A 32 18.69 -8.05 35.47
CA PRO A 32 19.69 -9.09 35.66
C PRO A 32 19.72 -10.13 34.53
N PRO A 33 20.84 -10.85 34.34
CA PRO A 33 21.06 -11.75 33.22
C PRO A 33 20.32 -13.08 33.37
N LYS A 34 19.81 -13.60 32.24
CA LYS A 34 19.24 -14.95 32.14
C LYS A 34 20.34 -16.00 32.33
N ALA A 35 20.16 -16.85 33.34
CA ALA A 35 20.98 -18.04 33.56
C ALA A 35 20.79 -19.06 32.44
N ALA A 36 21.90 -19.54 31.89
CA ALA A 36 21.98 -20.65 30.98
C ALA A 36 21.87 -21.98 31.75
N ALA A 37 21.02 -22.89 31.27
CA ALA A 37 21.07 -24.30 31.62
C ALA A 37 21.32 -25.11 30.36
N LYS A 38 22.57 -25.58 30.22
CA LYS A 38 22.96 -26.68 29.32
C LYS A 38 22.32 -27.98 29.84
N ARG A 39 21.78 -28.80 28.95
CA ARG A 39 21.95 -30.26 29.06
C ARG A 39 21.90 -30.95 27.71
N SER A 40 22.84 -31.87 27.57
CA SER A 40 23.32 -32.53 26.37
C SER A 40 22.58 -33.84 26.06
N THR A 41 22.50 -34.12 24.76
CA THR A 41 22.68 -35.43 24.08
C THR A 41 22.00 -36.68 24.63
N THR A 42 21.27 -37.37 23.76
CA THR A 42 21.57 -38.79 23.42
C THR A 42 20.94 -39.16 22.07
N LYS A 43 21.78 -39.75 21.20
CA LYS A 43 21.41 -40.54 20.03
C LYS A 43 20.98 -41.95 20.50
N ALA A 44 20.00 -42.54 19.83
CA ALA A 44 19.99 -43.99 19.60
C ALA A 44 19.17 -44.32 18.35
N ALA A 45 19.76 -45.15 17.49
CA ALA A 45 19.20 -45.72 16.28
C ALA A 45 18.61 -47.12 16.56
N THR A 46 17.67 -47.57 15.72
CA THR A 46 17.47 -48.96 15.21
C THR A 46 16.11 -48.97 14.48
N LYS A 47 15.99 -49.21 13.16
CA LYS A 47 16.20 -50.40 12.31
C LYS A 47 15.10 -51.48 12.45
N ALA A 48 14.51 -51.79 11.29
CA ALA A 48 13.89 -53.05 10.84
C ALA A 48 12.35 -53.24 10.89
N THR A 49 11.79 -53.24 9.68
CA THR A 49 10.65 -54.00 9.13
C THR A 49 10.70 -55.52 9.45
N PRO A 50 9.62 -56.35 9.34
CA PRO A 50 8.99 -56.67 8.04
C PRO A 50 7.53 -57.21 7.94
N LYS A 51 6.97 -57.06 6.71
CA LYS A 51 6.16 -57.97 5.86
C LYS A 51 4.96 -58.78 6.41
N SER A 52 3.85 -58.71 5.66
CA SER A 52 3.16 -59.86 5.02
C SER A 52 2.22 -59.35 3.90
N LYS A 53 2.47 -59.66 2.61
CA LYS A 53 1.86 -60.74 1.78
C LYS A 53 0.36 -60.52 1.50
N ALA A 54 -0.22 -60.80 0.33
CA ALA A 54 0.18 -61.11 -1.04
C ALA A 54 -1.13 -61.54 -1.73
N THR A 55 -1.41 -61.11 -2.98
CA THR A 55 -1.77 -62.05 -4.08
C THR A 55 -1.81 -61.34 -5.42
N LYS A 56 -1.23 -62.05 -6.41
CA LYS A 56 -1.22 -61.82 -7.84
C LYS A 56 -2.48 -62.39 -8.47
N SER A 57 -2.94 -61.78 -9.56
CA SER A 57 -3.32 -62.52 -10.77
C SER A 57 -2.88 -61.70 -12.00
N LYS A 58 -2.16 -62.36 -12.89
CA LYS A 58 -1.87 -61.90 -14.26
C LYS A 58 -3.12 -62.14 -15.10
N ASP A 59 -3.34 -61.31 -16.12
CA ASP A 59 -3.38 -61.76 -17.50
C ASP A 59 -2.98 -60.60 -18.43
N GLU A 60 -2.32 -60.98 -19.52
CA GLU A 60 -1.68 -60.16 -20.54
C GLU A 60 -2.71 -59.83 -21.63
N ASP A 61 -2.65 -58.62 -22.19
CA ASP A 61 -2.90 -58.41 -23.63
C ASP A 61 -2.34 -57.05 -24.06
N GLU A 62 -1.69 -57.08 -25.22
CA GLU A 62 -1.01 -56.00 -25.91
C GLU A 62 -1.99 -54.95 -26.43
N ASP A 63 -1.64 -53.66 -26.32
CA ASP A 63 -1.91 -52.69 -27.38
C ASP A 63 -1.01 -51.46 -27.22
N ASP A 64 -0.11 -51.31 -28.19
CA ASP A 64 0.80 -50.18 -28.35
C ASP A 64 0.05 -49.00 -28.99
N ALA A 65 -0.13 -47.91 -28.24
CA ALA A 65 -0.63 -46.65 -28.78
C ALA A 65 0.08 -45.45 -28.10
N PRO A 66 0.50 -44.43 -28.86
CA PRO A 66 1.49 -43.48 -28.39
C PRO A 66 0.90 -42.52 -27.36
N ALA A 67 1.71 -42.21 -26.34
CA ALA A 67 1.42 -41.22 -25.32
C ALA A 67 0.95 -39.89 -25.95
N LYS A 68 -0.34 -39.57 -25.78
CA LYS A 68 -0.89 -38.25 -26.10
C LYS A 68 -0.14 -37.20 -25.26
N LYS A 69 0.72 -36.43 -25.92
CA LYS A 69 1.23 -35.16 -25.40
C LYS A 69 0.04 -34.37 -24.84
N LYS A 70 0.06 -34.04 -23.55
CA LYS A 70 -0.85 -33.06 -22.96
C LYS A 70 -0.75 -31.80 -23.83
N ARG A 71 -1.83 -31.46 -24.55
CA ARG A 71 -1.92 -30.17 -25.26
C ARG A 71 -1.67 -29.08 -24.21
N ALA A 72 -0.81 -28.13 -24.54
CA ALA A 72 -0.73 -26.88 -23.79
C ALA A 72 -2.14 -26.32 -23.63
N PRO A 73 -2.52 -25.78 -22.45
CA PRO A 73 -3.83 -25.18 -22.29
C PRO A 73 -4.04 -24.15 -23.40
N ALA A 74 -5.20 -24.17 -24.04
CA ALA A 74 -5.57 -23.13 -24.99
C ALA A 74 -5.35 -21.78 -24.31
N LYS A 75 -4.71 -20.83 -25.01
CA LYS A 75 -4.47 -19.47 -24.50
C LYS A 75 -5.79 -18.95 -23.94
N ALA A 76 -5.92 -18.84 -22.63
CA ALA A 76 -7.09 -18.25 -22.01
C ALA A 76 -7.19 -16.82 -22.52
N LYS A 77 -8.28 -16.50 -23.22
CA LYS A 77 -8.56 -15.13 -23.62
C LYS A 77 -8.93 -14.33 -22.38
N TRP A 78 -8.49 -13.08 -22.32
CA TRP A 78 -8.95 -12.14 -21.30
C TRP A 78 -10.26 -11.48 -21.75
N PRO A 79 -11.23 -11.21 -20.86
CA PRO A 79 -11.25 -11.57 -19.44
C PRO A 79 -11.46 -13.09 -19.20
N PRO A 80 -10.88 -13.66 -18.14
CA PRO A 80 -11.11 -15.05 -17.74
C PRO A 80 -12.54 -15.24 -17.20
N PRO A 81 -13.12 -16.45 -17.29
CA PRO A 81 -14.46 -16.73 -16.81
C PRO A 81 -14.72 -16.19 -15.40
N GLY A 82 -15.72 -15.32 -15.27
CA GLY A 82 -16.12 -14.71 -14.00
C GLY A 82 -15.71 -13.25 -13.84
N LEU A 83 -14.76 -12.72 -14.63
CA LEU A 83 -14.42 -11.30 -14.67
C LEU A 83 -15.21 -10.49 -15.71
N GLU A 84 -16.30 -11.06 -16.21
CA GLU A 84 -17.12 -10.44 -17.24
C GLU A 84 -17.92 -9.31 -16.60
N LEU A 85 -18.18 -8.24 -17.35
CA LEU A 85 -18.88 -7.06 -16.80
C LEU A 85 -20.24 -7.44 -16.19
N GLU A 86 -20.90 -8.44 -16.77
CA GLU A 86 -22.18 -8.98 -16.31
C GLU A 86 -22.08 -9.83 -15.05
N SER A 87 -20.96 -10.54 -14.83
CA SER A 87 -20.71 -11.34 -13.62
C SER A 87 -20.08 -10.53 -12.50
N HIS A 88 -19.45 -9.40 -12.82
CA HIS A 88 -18.89 -8.43 -11.89
C HIS A 88 -19.51 -7.04 -12.14
N PRO A 89 -20.82 -6.88 -11.90
CA PRO A 89 -21.50 -5.61 -12.16
C PRO A 89 -20.84 -4.50 -11.35
N PRO A 90 -20.49 -3.36 -11.97
CA PRO A 90 -19.92 -2.23 -11.27
C PRO A 90 -20.80 -1.83 -10.08
N ARG A 91 -20.22 -1.93 -8.88
CA ARG A 91 -20.71 -1.38 -7.60
C ARG A 91 -22.22 -1.52 -7.29
N ALA A 92 -22.91 -2.57 -7.75
CA ALA A 92 -24.26 -2.97 -7.31
C ALA A 92 -25.29 -1.81 -7.12
N GLY A 93 -25.43 -0.91 -8.11
CA GLY A 93 -26.40 0.18 -8.06
C GLY A 93 -25.93 1.45 -7.33
N TYR A 94 -24.76 1.42 -6.70
CA TYR A 94 -24.00 2.65 -6.49
C TYR A 94 -23.34 2.99 -7.82
N PRO A 95 -23.54 4.19 -8.38
CA PRO A 95 -22.79 4.55 -9.57
C PRO A 95 -21.29 4.44 -9.25
N VAL A 96 -20.46 4.03 -10.23
CA VAL A 96 -19.11 4.62 -10.27
C VAL A 96 -19.40 6.11 -10.26
N TYR A 97 -19.17 6.74 -9.12
CA TYR A 97 -19.81 8.00 -8.69
C TYR A 97 -20.15 8.83 -9.94
N GLN A 98 -21.44 8.96 -10.29
CA GLN A 98 -21.84 9.50 -11.58
C GLN A 98 -21.53 11.00 -11.57
N PHE A 99 -20.31 11.32 -11.98
CA PHE A 99 -19.87 12.67 -12.19
C PHE A 99 -20.43 13.18 -13.52
N PRO A 100 -20.64 14.49 -13.67
CA PRO A 100 -20.94 15.07 -14.97
C PRO A 100 -19.88 14.59 -15.97
N THR A 101 -20.32 14.03 -17.09
CA THR A 101 -19.45 13.67 -18.21
C THR A 101 -18.68 14.92 -18.64
N ARG A 102 -17.43 15.06 -18.18
CA ARG A 102 -16.52 16.06 -18.71
C ARG A 102 -16.01 15.56 -20.06
N PRO A 103 -16.04 16.40 -21.12
CA PRO A 103 -15.31 16.09 -22.34
C PRO A 103 -13.86 15.80 -21.98
N SER A 104 -13.41 14.58 -22.22
CA SER A 104 -12.07 14.14 -21.84
C SER A 104 -11.00 15.01 -22.50
N VAL A 105 -10.16 15.66 -21.70
CA VAL A 105 -8.79 15.95 -22.12
C VAL A 105 -7.87 15.24 -21.13
N PRO A 106 -7.47 13.98 -21.41
CA PRO A 106 -6.78 13.17 -20.41
C PRO A 106 -5.36 13.68 -20.15
N ASN A 107 -4.95 13.63 -18.90
CA ASN A 107 -3.57 13.71 -18.44
C ASN A 107 -2.73 12.49 -18.86
N GLY A 108 -2.89 11.99 -20.09
CA GLY A 108 -2.19 10.79 -20.55
C GLY A 108 -2.78 9.46 -20.07
N GLY A 109 -3.91 9.46 -19.35
CA GLY A 109 -4.65 8.23 -19.10
C GLY A 109 -5.24 7.67 -20.39
N LEU A 110 -4.76 6.51 -20.83
CA LEU A 110 -5.40 5.78 -21.92
C LEU A 110 -6.81 5.36 -21.47
N ARG A 111 -7.79 5.56 -22.35
CA ARG A 111 -9.06 4.85 -22.19
C ARG A 111 -8.76 3.35 -22.24
N PRO A 112 -9.35 2.52 -21.37
CA PRO A 112 -9.19 1.09 -21.49
C PRO A 112 -9.52 0.65 -22.93
N GLU A 113 -8.79 -0.34 -23.48
CA GLU A 113 -9.11 -0.91 -24.79
C GLU A 113 -10.52 -1.54 -24.82
N THR A 114 -11.03 -1.88 -23.65
CA THR A 114 -12.40 -2.36 -23.40
C THR A 114 -13.32 -1.18 -23.05
N ALA A 115 -14.60 -1.29 -23.42
CA ALA A 115 -15.59 -0.21 -23.54
C ALA A 115 -16.01 0.52 -22.25
N TYR A 116 -15.06 0.97 -21.42
CA TYR A 116 -15.35 1.69 -20.18
C TYR A 116 -15.35 3.20 -20.41
N GLU A 117 -16.33 3.88 -19.80
CA GLU A 117 -16.55 5.31 -19.95
C GLU A 117 -15.50 6.16 -19.21
N LEU A 118 -14.72 5.56 -18.29
CA LEU A 118 -13.78 6.27 -17.41
C LEU A 118 -12.31 5.83 -17.62
N PRO A 119 -11.33 6.76 -17.43
CA PRO A 119 -9.91 6.46 -17.58
C PRO A 119 -9.35 5.69 -16.37
N LEU A 120 -8.21 5.00 -16.57
CA LEU A 120 -7.36 4.53 -15.48
C LEU A 120 -6.59 5.71 -14.88
N MET A 121 -6.54 5.80 -13.55
CA MET A 121 -5.85 6.88 -12.82
C MET A 121 -4.55 6.35 -12.21
N VAL A 122 -3.55 6.14 -13.05
CA VAL A 122 -2.24 5.58 -12.66
C VAL A 122 -1.33 6.69 -12.15
N GLY A 123 -0.72 6.46 -11.00
CA GLY A 123 0.23 7.41 -10.41
C GLY A 123 1.15 6.80 -9.38
N ALA A 124 1.63 7.65 -8.47
CA ALA A 124 2.59 7.24 -7.44
C ALA A 124 2.36 8.01 -6.13
N HIS A 125 2.86 7.46 -5.03
CA HIS A 125 2.91 8.14 -3.74
C HIS A 125 4.06 9.15 -3.73
N THR A 126 3.76 10.43 -3.95
CA THR A 126 4.78 11.48 -4.10
C THR A 126 5.04 12.26 -2.81
N SER A 127 6.28 12.76 -2.67
CA SER A 127 6.69 13.54 -1.50
C SER A 127 5.98 14.89 -1.40
N ILE A 128 5.56 15.23 -0.18
CA ILE A 128 5.02 16.54 0.20
C ILE A 128 6.06 17.58 0.60
N ALA A 129 7.34 17.31 0.36
CA ALA A 129 8.35 18.28 0.74
C ALA A 129 8.24 19.57 -0.06
N GLY A 130 8.33 20.71 0.62
CA GLY A 130 7.92 22.02 0.10
C GLY A 130 6.41 22.30 0.18
N GLY A 131 5.64 21.41 0.78
CA GLY A 131 4.19 21.49 0.98
C GLY A 131 3.39 20.50 0.13
N VAL A 132 2.13 20.27 0.52
CA VAL A 132 1.20 19.32 -0.14
C VAL A 132 1.01 19.60 -1.63
N ALA A 133 0.99 20.87 -2.05
CA ALA A 133 0.92 21.25 -3.46
C ALA A 133 2.13 20.76 -4.30
N GLY A 134 3.29 20.55 -3.65
CA GLY A 134 4.48 20.01 -4.28
C GLY A 134 4.34 18.54 -4.70
N ALA A 135 3.49 17.77 -4.02
CA ALA A 135 3.20 16.39 -4.41
C ALA A 135 2.52 16.34 -5.78
N LEU A 136 1.50 17.18 -6.01
CA LEU A 136 0.80 17.28 -7.30
C LEU A 136 1.75 17.65 -8.45
N LEU A 137 2.67 18.60 -8.21
CA LEU A 137 3.71 18.98 -9.18
C LEU A 137 4.62 17.79 -9.54
N ARG A 138 5.05 17.02 -8.54
CA ARG A 138 5.89 15.83 -8.76
C ARG A 138 5.14 14.75 -9.51
N ALA A 139 3.90 14.46 -9.12
CA ALA A 139 3.05 13.49 -9.82
C ALA A 139 2.86 13.89 -11.30
N ASN A 140 2.57 15.18 -11.56
CA ASN A 140 2.39 15.67 -12.94
C ASN A 140 3.68 15.55 -13.76
N LYS A 141 4.85 15.79 -13.15
CA LYS A 141 6.16 15.58 -13.80
C LYS A 141 6.45 14.12 -14.10
N ALA A 142 5.92 13.19 -13.31
CA ALA A 142 6.03 11.75 -13.56
C ALA A 142 5.06 11.26 -14.66
N GLY A 143 4.19 12.12 -15.19
CA GLY A 143 3.14 11.73 -16.13
C GLY A 143 1.97 11.02 -15.46
N ALA A 144 1.82 11.16 -14.14
CA ALA A 144 0.74 10.56 -13.39
C ALA A 144 -0.58 11.30 -13.59
N ASN A 145 -1.69 10.57 -13.48
CA ASN A 145 -3.05 11.11 -13.43
C ASN A 145 -3.86 10.59 -12.21
N GLY A 146 -3.26 9.74 -11.38
CA GLY A 146 -3.60 9.54 -9.97
C GLY A 146 -2.46 10.00 -9.08
N VAL A 147 -2.69 10.20 -7.78
CA VAL A 147 -1.62 10.56 -6.84
C VAL A 147 -1.95 10.14 -5.41
N ALA A 148 -0.94 9.68 -4.68
CA ALA A 148 -1.00 9.62 -3.23
C ALA A 148 0.02 10.57 -2.59
N LEU A 149 -0.30 10.99 -1.38
CA LEU A 149 0.54 11.85 -0.56
C LEU A 149 0.15 11.71 0.91
N PHE A 150 1.07 12.05 1.81
CA PHE A 150 0.73 12.27 3.21
C PHE A 150 0.15 13.68 3.44
N MET A 151 -0.59 13.92 4.52
CA MET A 151 -0.97 15.28 4.92
C MET A 151 0.10 15.97 5.79
N LYS A 152 0.94 15.17 6.44
CA LYS A 152 2.02 15.59 7.33
C LYS A 152 3.19 14.62 7.24
N GLY A 153 4.32 14.92 7.90
CA GLY A 153 5.46 14.01 7.89
C GLY A 153 5.04 12.60 8.35
N ALA A 154 5.47 11.55 7.63
CA ALA A 154 5.03 10.16 7.81
C ALA A 154 5.33 9.53 9.18
N ARG A 155 5.97 10.27 10.09
CA ARG A 155 6.30 9.86 11.47
C ARG A 155 5.97 10.97 12.50
N GLN A 156 5.07 11.88 12.15
CA GLN A 156 4.71 13.03 12.98
C GLN A 156 3.26 12.95 13.46
N TRP A 157 3.05 13.01 14.77
CA TRP A 157 1.71 12.98 15.39
C TRP A 157 0.90 14.25 15.15
N LYS A 158 1.55 15.42 15.19
CA LYS A 158 0.90 16.73 15.07
C LYS A 158 1.68 17.62 14.12
N ALA A 159 1.01 18.23 13.16
CA ALA A 159 1.58 19.24 12.28
C ALA A 159 1.02 20.63 12.62
N LYS A 160 1.69 21.67 12.13
CA LYS A 160 1.09 23.02 12.12
C LYS A 160 -0.09 23.05 11.17
N ASP A 161 -1.03 23.94 11.43
CA ASP A 161 -2.12 24.21 10.49
C ASP A 161 -1.57 24.65 9.14
N PHE A 162 -2.33 24.39 8.08
CA PHE A 162 -1.92 24.88 6.77
C PHE A 162 -2.05 26.39 6.73
N GLU A 163 -0.99 27.06 6.29
CA GLU A 163 -1.06 28.48 5.94
C GLU A 163 -2.05 28.65 4.77
N PRO A 164 -2.87 29.72 4.74
CA PRO A 164 -3.88 29.93 3.71
C PRO A 164 -3.35 29.82 2.28
N GLU A 165 -2.13 30.31 2.04
CA GLU A 165 -1.49 30.31 0.73
C GLU A 165 -1.15 28.87 0.25
N ILE A 166 -0.91 27.95 1.17
CA ILE A 166 -0.67 26.53 0.84
C ILE A 166 -1.97 25.89 0.37
N VAL A 167 -3.09 26.20 1.02
CA VAL A 167 -4.42 25.72 0.66
C VAL A 167 -4.83 26.26 -0.70
N GLU A 168 -4.71 27.58 -0.90
CA GLU A 168 -5.02 28.23 -2.18
C GLU A 168 -4.20 27.62 -3.32
N ARG A 169 -2.88 27.48 -3.15
CA ARG A 169 -2.02 26.87 -4.17
C ARG A 169 -2.38 25.41 -4.47
N PHE A 170 -2.79 24.65 -3.46
CA PHE A 170 -3.26 23.29 -3.68
C PHE A 170 -4.56 23.28 -4.50
N LEU A 171 -5.52 24.13 -4.13
CA LEU A 171 -6.80 24.27 -4.82
C LEU A 171 -6.64 24.74 -6.28
N GLU A 172 -5.69 25.64 -6.56
CA GLU A 172 -5.35 26.03 -7.94
C GLU A 172 -4.75 24.85 -8.73
N ASN A 173 -3.86 24.06 -8.12
CA ASN A 173 -3.23 22.92 -8.81
C ASN A 173 -4.21 21.79 -9.13
N VAL A 174 -5.24 21.56 -8.32
CA VAL A 174 -6.24 20.50 -8.58
C VAL A 174 -7.26 20.87 -9.66
N LYS A 175 -7.36 22.15 -10.04
CA LYS A 175 -8.28 22.60 -11.09
C LYS A 175 -8.08 21.84 -12.40
N PRO A 176 -9.13 21.75 -13.24
CA PRO A 176 -9.03 21.23 -14.59
C PRO A 176 -7.92 21.91 -15.41
N LYS A 177 -7.34 21.20 -16.37
CA LYS A 177 -6.26 21.73 -17.22
C LYS A 177 -6.69 22.91 -18.09
N ASP A 178 -7.93 22.89 -18.57
CA ASP A 178 -8.56 23.98 -19.31
C ASP A 178 -8.76 25.24 -18.45
N GLU A 179 -8.78 25.10 -17.12
CA GLU A 179 -8.79 26.21 -16.16
C GLU A 179 -7.37 26.58 -15.66
N GLY A 180 -6.31 25.98 -16.21
CA GLY A 180 -4.92 26.26 -15.86
C GLY A 180 -4.34 25.43 -14.70
N GLY A 181 -5.11 24.48 -14.15
CA GLY A 181 -4.63 23.54 -13.15
C GLY A 181 -3.96 22.29 -13.73
N MET A 182 -3.76 21.26 -12.91
CA MET A 182 -3.13 19.99 -13.30
C MET A 182 -4.14 18.88 -13.59
N GLY A 183 -5.42 19.07 -13.29
CA GLY A 183 -6.47 18.08 -13.51
C GLY A 183 -6.48 16.92 -12.51
N TYR A 184 -6.00 17.14 -11.29
CA TYR A 184 -6.16 16.16 -10.19
C TYR A 184 -7.48 16.40 -9.48
N GLY A 185 -8.54 15.77 -9.95
CA GLY A 185 -9.82 15.79 -9.24
C GLY A 185 -9.69 15.20 -7.84
N PRO A 186 -10.52 15.62 -6.86
CA PRO A 186 -10.51 15.08 -5.50
C PRO A 186 -10.54 13.56 -5.36
N GLU A 187 -11.13 12.88 -6.35
CA GLU A 187 -11.25 11.43 -6.48
C GLU A 187 -9.99 10.73 -7.01
N THR A 188 -9.07 11.47 -7.62
CA THR A 188 -7.78 10.97 -8.13
C THR A 188 -6.69 10.93 -7.06
N ILE A 189 -6.98 11.54 -5.90
CA ILE A 189 -6.05 11.76 -4.81
C ILE A 189 -6.37 10.78 -3.68
N LEU A 190 -5.52 9.78 -3.49
CA LEU A 190 -5.62 8.80 -2.41
C LEU A 190 -4.61 9.15 -1.32
N VAL A 191 -5.03 9.92 -0.31
CA VAL A 191 -4.11 10.27 0.78
C VAL A 191 -3.73 9.03 1.54
N HIS A 192 -2.45 8.87 1.88
CA HIS A 192 -2.00 7.81 2.78
C HIS A 192 -1.89 8.34 4.21
N GLY A 193 -2.44 7.61 5.16
CA GLY A 193 -2.38 7.92 6.58
C GLY A 193 -1.00 7.65 7.17
N ASN A 194 -0.71 8.27 8.31
CA ASN A 194 0.58 8.10 8.97
C ASN A 194 0.76 6.66 9.51
N TYR A 195 1.93 6.04 9.28
CA TYR A 195 2.27 4.69 9.75
C TYR A 195 2.20 4.51 11.28
N LEU A 196 2.16 5.60 12.05
CA LEU A 196 2.01 5.57 13.50
C LEU A 196 0.58 5.26 13.96
N ILE A 197 -0.41 5.41 13.07
CA ILE A 197 -1.82 5.18 13.39
C ILE A 197 -2.05 3.68 13.58
N ASN A 198 -2.51 3.29 14.77
CA ASN A 198 -3.02 1.95 15.06
C ASN A 198 -4.37 2.07 15.76
N LEU A 199 -5.46 2.02 14.98
CA LEU A 199 -6.83 2.12 15.48
C LEU A 199 -7.37 0.79 16.02
N GLY A 200 -6.59 -0.30 15.86
CA GLY A 200 -6.86 -1.61 16.47
C GLY A 200 -6.26 -1.80 17.87
N ASN A 201 -5.52 -0.81 18.39
CA ASN A 201 -4.83 -0.94 19.67
C ASN A 201 -5.83 -0.88 20.85
N PRO A 202 -5.89 -1.90 21.74
CA PRO A 202 -6.80 -1.89 22.89
C PRO A 202 -6.37 -0.96 24.03
N ASP A 203 -5.12 -0.48 24.03
CA ASP A 203 -4.65 0.52 24.99
C ASP A 203 -5.33 1.87 24.71
N LYS A 204 -6.16 2.32 25.66
CA LYS A 204 -6.94 3.55 25.52
C LYS A 204 -6.08 4.78 25.19
N ALA A 205 -4.93 4.95 25.83
CA ALA A 205 -4.11 6.14 25.62
C ALA A 205 -3.47 6.14 24.22
N LYS A 206 -2.99 4.99 23.77
CA LYS A 206 -2.45 4.82 22.41
C LYS A 206 -3.54 4.97 21.35
N TRP A 207 -4.72 4.39 21.60
CA TRP A 207 -5.87 4.50 20.71
C TRP A 207 -6.30 5.95 20.55
N GLU A 208 -6.45 6.72 21.64
CA GLU A 208 -6.84 8.13 21.52
C GLU A 208 -5.79 8.97 20.80
N ASN A 209 -4.49 8.71 21.02
CA ASN A 209 -3.44 9.41 20.28
C ASN A 209 -3.47 9.07 18.76
N ALA A 210 -3.73 7.81 18.42
CA ALA A 210 -3.94 7.39 17.03
C ALA A 210 -5.20 8.01 16.42
N TYR A 211 -6.31 8.04 17.15
CA TYR A 211 -7.56 8.66 16.73
C TYR A 211 -7.40 10.16 16.46
N GLU A 212 -6.70 10.88 17.34
CA GLU A 212 -6.47 12.31 17.17
C GLU A 212 -5.62 12.61 15.91
N CYS A 213 -4.63 11.77 15.63
CA CYS A 213 -3.83 11.86 14.41
C CYS A 213 -4.67 11.59 13.15
N PHE A 214 -5.51 10.55 13.20
CA PHE A 214 -6.44 10.14 12.14
C PHE A 214 -7.48 11.23 11.84
N ARG A 215 -8.10 11.79 12.88
CA ARG A 215 -9.06 12.90 12.77
C ARG A 215 -8.41 14.15 12.17
N ASP A 216 -7.21 14.52 12.62
CA ASP A 216 -6.47 15.67 12.07
C ASP A 216 -6.14 15.48 10.58
N ASP A 217 -5.70 14.29 10.17
CA ASP A 217 -5.46 14.01 8.74
C ASP A 217 -6.74 14.13 7.91
N ILE A 218 -7.85 13.58 8.39
CA ILE A 218 -9.13 13.62 7.68
C ILE A 218 -9.68 15.05 7.61
N ALA A 219 -9.54 15.85 8.68
CA ALA A 219 -9.89 17.26 8.68
C ALA A 219 -9.06 18.06 7.65
N ARG A 220 -7.76 17.75 7.52
CA ARG A 220 -6.87 18.33 6.50
C ARG A 220 -7.28 17.93 5.08
N CYS A 221 -7.67 16.67 4.86
CA CYS A 221 -8.21 16.22 3.59
C CYS A 221 -9.45 17.04 3.22
N HIS A 222 -10.39 17.19 4.17
CA HIS A 222 -11.60 17.99 3.98
C HIS A 222 -11.28 19.46 3.64
N GLN A 223 -10.33 20.09 4.36
CA GLN A 223 -9.88 21.46 4.10
C GLN A 223 -9.33 21.65 2.69
N LEU A 224 -8.65 20.64 2.14
CA LEU A 224 -8.09 20.64 0.78
C LEU A 224 -9.09 20.14 -0.28
N GLY A 225 -10.33 19.81 0.11
CA GLY A 225 -11.35 19.25 -0.76
C GLY A 225 -11.09 17.80 -1.20
N ILE A 226 -10.07 17.13 -0.64
CA ILE A 226 -9.71 15.74 -0.94
C ILE A 226 -10.79 14.79 -0.38
N LYS A 227 -11.15 13.76 -1.15
CA LYS A 227 -12.24 12.84 -0.77
C LYS A 227 -11.78 11.50 -0.24
N LEU A 228 -10.58 11.01 -0.56
CA LEU A 228 -10.14 9.66 -0.19
C LEU A 228 -8.98 9.71 0.81
N TYR A 229 -9.18 9.10 1.98
CA TYR A 229 -8.14 8.91 3.00
C TYR A 229 -7.92 7.43 3.25
N ASN A 230 -6.81 6.90 2.75
CA ASN A 230 -6.34 5.54 2.93
C ASN A 230 -5.49 5.38 4.19
N TRP A 231 -5.64 4.29 4.94
CA TRP A 231 -4.73 3.95 6.03
C TRP A 231 -4.74 2.45 6.35
N HIS A 232 -3.70 2.03 7.07
CA HIS A 232 -3.61 0.68 7.61
C HIS A 232 -4.47 0.56 8.89
N PRO A 233 -5.39 -0.42 8.99
CA PRO A 233 -6.31 -0.54 10.14
C PRO A 233 -5.60 -0.70 11.50
N GLY A 234 -4.40 -1.31 11.49
CA GLY A 234 -3.54 -1.45 12.65
C GLY A 234 -3.36 -2.90 13.09
N SER A 235 -3.15 -3.11 14.39
CA SER A 235 -2.93 -4.43 14.97
C SER A 235 -3.45 -4.52 16.39
N THR A 236 -3.83 -5.73 16.81
CA THR A 236 -4.24 -6.05 18.18
C THR A 236 -3.09 -5.92 19.18
N VAL A 237 -1.84 -5.77 18.69
CA VAL A 237 -0.58 -5.87 19.44
C VAL A 237 -0.46 -7.12 20.33
N GLY A 238 -1.28 -8.15 20.07
CA GLY A 238 -1.36 -9.38 20.87
C GLY A 238 -2.06 -9.18 22.22
N GLN A 239 -2.82 -8.10 22.38
CA GLN A 239 -3.45 -7.72 23.65
C GLN A 239 -4.99 -7.84 23.63
N CYS A 240 -5.60 -8.08 22.47
CA CYS A 240 -7.02 -8.35 22.32
C CYS A 240 -7.27 -9.33 21.15
N THR A 241 -8.50 -9.81 21.05
CA THR A 241 -8.99 -10.56 19.88
C THR A 241 -9.09 -9.64 18.65
N LYS A 242 -9.11 -10.24 17.45
CA LYS A 242 -9.29 -9.45 16.23
C LYS A 242 -10.68 -8.80 16.20
N GLU A 243 -11.70 -9.48 16.71
CA GLU A 243 -13.08 -9.00 16.77
C GLU A 243 -13.23 -7.75 17.65
N GLU A 244 -12.60 -7.75 18.83
CA GLU A 244 -12.52 -6.55 19.69
C GLU A 244 -11.80 -5.40 18.96
N SER A 245 -10.74 -5.73 18.22
CA SER A 245 -9.95 -4.77 17.46
C SER A 245 -10.70 -4.20 16.26
N TYR A 246 -11.51 -5.00 15.55
CA TYR A 246 -12.39 -4.51 14.48
C TYR A 246 -13.40 -3.49 15.01
N ALA A 247 -13.96 -3.73 16.21
CA ALA A 247 -14.86 -2.79 16.86
C ALA A 247 -14.16 -1.46 17.22
N LEU A 248 -12.87 -1.50 17.59
CA LEU A 248 -12.08 -0.29 17.84
C LEU A 248 -11.83 0.51 16.55
N VAL A 249 -11.52 -0.15 15.44
CA VAL A 249 -11.36 0.49 14.12
C VAL A 249 -12.70 1.10 13.67
N ALA A 250 -13.79 0.34 13.72
CA ALA A 250 -15.12 0.83 13.36
C ALA A 250 -15.57 2.00 14.24
N LYS A 251 -15.27 1.96 15.55
CA LYS A 251 -15.51 3.08 16.47
C LYS A 251 -14.80 4.35 16.03
N ALA A 252 -13.55 4.26 15.58
CA ALA A 252 -12.81 5.42 15.08
C ALA A 252 -13.43 5.97 13.80
N ILE A 253 -13.82 5.10 12.86
CA ILE A 253 -14.50 5.48 11.62
C ILE A 253 -15.83 6.18 11.91
N ASN A 254 -16.70 5.57 12.73
CA ASN A 254 -18.01 6.12 13.09
C ASN A 254 -17.90 7.47 13.79
N ARG A 255 -16.85 7.67 14.61
CA ARG A 255 -16.59 8.94 15.28
C ARG A 255 -16.10 10.00 14.29
N VAL A 256 -15.13 9.68 13.43
CA VAL A 256 -14.59 10.68 12.49
C VAL A 256 -15.61 11.08 11.43
N HIS A 257 -16.48 10.17 10.99
CA HIS A 257 -17.54 10.49 10.02
C HIS A 257 -18.55 11.50 10.58
N LYS A 258 -18.78 11.49 11.90
CA LYS A 258 -19.61 12.48 12.60
C LYS A 258 -18.88 13.82 12.76
N ASP A 259 -17.57 13.76 13.01
CA ASP A 259 -16.74 14.94 13.27
C ASP A 259 -16.36 15.71 11.99
N VAL A 260 -16.14 15.00 10.87
CA VAL A 260 -15.66 15.57 9.60
C VAL A 260 -16.52 15.05 8.45
N PRO A 261 -17.14 15.92 7.63
CA PRO A 261 -17.99 15.49 6.53
C PRO A 261 -17.19 15.13 5.27
N GLU A 262 -17.87 14.49 4.30
CA GLU A 262 -17.44 14.27 2.91
C GLU A 262 -16.23 13.36 2.64
N VAL A 263 -15.28 13.23 3.57
CA VAL A 263 -14.10 12.39 3.37
C VAL A 263 -14.48 10.92 3.57
N ILE A 264 -14.11 10.10 2.61
CA ILE A 264 -14.29 8.66 2.59
C ILE A 264 -13.04 8.02 3.20
N THR A 265 -13.27 7.17 4.20
CA THR A 265 -12.23 6.38 4.84
C THR A 265 -12.00 5.11 4.01
N VAL A 266 -10.78 4.94 3.49
CA VAL A 266 -10.36 3.79 2.69
C VAL A 266 -9.47 2.86 3.54
N ILE A 267 -9.94 1.66 3.85
CA ILE A 267 -9.19 0.69 4.65
C ILE A 267 -8.27 -0.10 3.72
N GLU A 268 -6.97 -0.11 3.99
CA GLU A 268 -6.04 -0.92 3.21
C GLU A 268 -5.97 -2.36 3.73
N ASN A 269 -5.87 -3.33 2.81
CA ASN A 269 -5.47 -4.68 3.19
C ASN A 269 -3.98 -4.71 3.58
N MET A 270 -3.63 -5.64 4.47
CA MET A 270 -2.30 -5.71 5.04
C MET A 270 -1.60 -7.03 4.71
N ALA A 271 -0.28 -7.01 4.66
CA ALA A 271 0.54 -8.23 4.63
C ALA A 271 0.50 -8.98 5.98
N ASN A 272 1.19 -10.13 6.04
CA ASN A 272 1.47 -10.88 7.27
C ASN A 272 0.25 -11.60 7.88
N ALA A 273 -0.33 -12.51 7.10
CA ALA A 273 -1.44 -13.35 7.50
C ALA A 273 -1.12 -14.21 8.74
N GLY A 274 -2.14 -14.45 9.57
CA GLY A 274 -2.00 -15.21 10.81
C GLY A 274 -1.28 -14.48 11.95
N SER A 275 -1.00 -13.19 11.79
CA SER A 275 -0.40 -12.34 12.83
C SER A 275 -1.45 -11.53 13.60
N ASN A 276 -0.98 -10.65 14.49
CA ASN A 276 -1.82 -9.69 15.22
C ASN A 276 -2.27 -8.50 14.35
N ILE A 277 -1.85 -8.43 13.08
CA ILE A 277 -2.21 -7.37 12.13
C ILE A 277 -3.65 -7.58 11.63
N LEU A 278 -4.39 -6.49 11.50
CA LEU A 278 -5.75 -6.47 10.94
C LEU A 278 -5.70 -6.23 9.43
N GLY A 279 -6.77 -6.57 8.72
CA GLY A 279 -6.87 -6.35 7.27
C GLY A 279 -6.05 -7.35 6.45
N THR A 280 -5.56 -8.43 7.06
CA THR A 280 -4.75 -9.47 6.39
C THR A 280 -5.57 -10.45 5.56
N THR A 281 -6.89 -10.44 5.78
CA THR A 281 -7.86 -11.26 5.04
C THR A 281 -9.02 -10.36 4.61
N PHE A 282 -9.74 -10.78 3.57
CA PHE A 282 -10.99 -10.11 3.17
C PHE A 282 -12.04 -10.15 4.29
N HIS A 283 -12.12 -11.24 5.05
CA HIS A 283 -12.92 -11.32 6.26
C HIS A 283 -12.61 -10.23 7.30
N ASP A 284 -11.32 -9.90 7.53
CA ASP A 284 -10.94 -8.82 8.44
C ASP A 284 -11.58 -7.49 7.96
N LEU A 285 -11.46 -7.19 6.66
CA LEU A 285 -12.00 -5.97 6.05
C LEU A 285 -13.52 -5.91 6.15
N ALA A 286 -14.20 -6.99 5.74
CA ALA A 286 -15.64 -7.12 5.79
C ALA A 286 -16.18 -6.96 7.23
N SER A 287 -15.49 -7.54 8.21
CA SER A 287 -15.86 -7.46 9.63
C SER A 287 -15.77 -6.04 10.18
N MET A 288 -14.73 -5.28 9.80
CA MET A 288 -14.62 -3.87 10.17
C MET A 288 -15.73 -3.02 9.51
N ILE A 289 -15.97 -3.23 8.21
CA ILE A 289 -16.99 -2.51 7.44
C ILE A 289 -18.41 -2.78 7.97
N ALA A 290 -18.70 -4.03 8.38
CA ALA A 290 -20.00 -4.43 8.91
C ALA A 290 -20.41 -3.57 10.12
N LEU A 291 -19.44 -3.19 10.95
CA LEU A 291 -19.61 -2.41 12.18
C LEU A 291 -19.65 -0.88 11.94
N VAL A 292 -19.43 -0.42 10.72
CA VAL A 292 -19.51 1.02 10.39
C VAL A 292 -20.97 1.46 10.17
N ASP A 293 -21.34 2.61 10.75
CA ASP A 293 -22.66 3.23 10.68
C ASP A 293 -22.93 3.73 9.23
N ASP A 294 -22.06 4.61 8.72
CA ASP A 294 -22.16 5.19 7.37
C ASP A 294 -21.27 4.44 6.37
N LYS A 295 -21.79 3.31 5.87
CA LYS A 295 -21.10 2.48 4.86
C LYS A 295 -20.92 3.21 3.51
N SER A 296 -21.67 4.27 3.25
CA SER A 296 -21.49 5.07 2.02
C SER A 296 -20.14 5.79 1.98
N ARG A 297 -19.55 6.04 3.16
CA ARG A 297 -18.26 6.72 3.37
C ARG A 297 -17.11 5.80 3.77
N VAL A 298 -17.23 4.49 3.50
CA VAL A 298 -16.13 3.52 3.65
C VAL A 298 -15.79 2.86 2.33
N ARG A 299 -14.50 2.70 2.06
CA ARG A 299 -13.99 1.93 0.91
C ARG A 299 -12.80 1.08 1.35
N VAL A 300 -12.24 0.32 0.42
CA VAL A 300 -11.06 -0.52 0.57
C VAL A 300 -10.02 -0.13 -0.48
N CYS A 301 -8.75 -0.08 -0.07
CA CYS A 301 -7.61 -0.05 -0.96
C CYS A 301 -7.01 -1.46 -1.01
N LEU A 302 -6.79 -1.97 -2.22
CA LEU A 302 -6.09 -3.23 -2.42
C LEU A 302 -4.63 -2.97 -2.76
N ASP A 303 -3.72 -3.26 -1.84
CA ASP A 303 -2.29 -3.34 -2.12
C ASP A 303 -1.92 -4.74 -2.64
N THR A 304 -1.36 -4.78 -3.85
CA THR A 304 -1.03 -6.04 -4.53
C THR A 304 0.11 -6.81 -3.86
N CYS A 305 1.11 -6.13 -3.27
CA CYS A 305 2.18 -6.79 -2.54
C CYS A 305 1.63 -7.40 -1.24
N HIS A 306 0.78 -6.66 -0.53
CA HIS A 306 0.13 -7.13 0.70
C HIS A 306 -0.76 -8.34 0.46
N LEU A 307 -1.60 -8.30 -0.58
CA LEU A 307 -2.44 -9.44 -0.97
C LEU A 307 -1.58 -10.67 -1.25
N PHE A 308 -0.55 -10.51 -2.07
CA PHE A 308 0.34 -11.60 -2.44
C PHE A 308 1.11 -12.16 -1.24
N ALA A 309 1.63 -11.29 -0.38
CA ALA A 309 2.30 -11.69 0.86
C ALA A 309 1.36 -12.38 1.85
N ALA A 310 0.06 -12.04 1.85
CA ALA A 310 -0.98 -12.69 2.67
C ALA A 310 -1.49 -14.01 2.08
N GLY A 311 -1.13 -14.36 0.84
CA GLY A 311 -1.45 -15.64 0.20
C GLY A 311 -2.52 -15.57 -0.88
N TYR A 312 -2.94 -14.38 -1.30
CA TYR A 312 -3.82 -14.19 -2.46
C TYR A 312 -2.98 -14.14 -3.74
N ASP A 313 -3.13 -15.14 -4.61
CA ASP A 313 -2.33 -15.22 -5.84
C ASP A 313 -2.85 -14.26 -6.91
N LEU A 314 -1.93 -13.53 -7.53
CA LEU A 314 -2.20 -12.53 -8.56
C LEU A 314 -1.40 -12.80 -9.85
N ARG A 315 -0.59 -13.86 -9.91
CA ARG A 315 0.45 -14.04 -10.95
C ARG A 315 -0.10 -14.32 -12.35
N THR A 316 -1.25 -14.96 -12.43
CA THR A 316 -1.90 -15.32 -13.70
C THR A 316 -3.29 -14.69 -13.78
N PRO A 317 -3.84 -14.53 -14.99
CA PRO A 317 -5.22 -14.09 -15.17
C PRO A 317 -6.24 -14.85 -14.32
N GLU A 318 -6.12 -16.16 -14.25
CA GLU A 318 -7.04 -17.04 -13.52
C GLU A 318 -6.90 -16.87 -12.01
N ALA A 319 -5.67 -16.80 -11.51
CA ALA A 319 -5.41 -16.57 -10.09
C ALA A 319 -5.89 -15.19 -9.63
N TYR A 320 -5.64 -14.16 -10.45
CA TYR A 320 -6.15 -12.81 -10.24
C TYR A 320 -7.68 -12.80 -10.18
N ALA A 321 -8.35 -13.44 -11.14
CA ALA A 321 -9.81 -13.57 -11.17
C ALA A 321 -10.36 -14.27 -9.92
N GLU A 322 -9.74 -15.38 -9.50
CA GLU A 322 -10.13 -16.08 -8.27
C GLU A 322 -10.00 -15.17 -7.04
N THR A 323 -8.92 -14.40 -6.95
CA THR A 323 -8.72 -13.43 -5.86
C THR A 323 -9.78 -12.33 -5.88
N MET A 324 -10.08 -11.75 -7.03
CA MET A 324 -11.10 -10.71 -7.16
C MET A 324 -12.53 -11.23 -6.91
N GLN A 325 -12.83 -12.47 -7.30
CA GLN A 325 -14.09 -13.12 -6.94
C GLN A 325 -14.22 -13.30 -5.42
N LYS A 326 -13.16 -13.74 -4.73
CA LYS A 326 -13.16 -13.82 -3.27
C LYS A 326 -13.38 -12.46 -2.61
N PHE A 327 -12.76 -11.40 -3.15
CA PHE A 327 -13.02 -10.03 -2.68
C PHE A 327 -14.48 -9.63 -2.88
N ALA A 328 -15.04 -9.93 -4.06
CA ALA A 328 -16.44 -9.65 -4.37
C ALA A 328 -17.41 -10.38 -3.43
N ASP A 329 -17.12 -11.64 -3.10
CA ASP A 329 -17.97 -12.49 -2.26
C ASP A 329 -17.91 -12.09 -0.79
N GLU A 330 -16.72 -11.79 -0.26
CA GLU A 330 -16.53 -11.49 1.17
C GLU A 330 -16.74 -10.02 1.52
N VAL A 331 -16.26 -9.10 0.68
CA VAL A 331 -16.31 -7.64 0.93
C VAL A 331 -17.33 -6.97 0.03
N GLY A 332 -17.26 -7.24 -1.28
CA GLY A 332 -18.07 -6.62 -2.31
C GLY A 332 -17.32 -5.57 -3.12
N ASN A 333 -17.38 -5.70 -4.45
CA ASN A 333 -16.69 -4.81 -5.41
C ASN A 333 -17.06 -3.32 -5.27
N HIS A 334 -18.22 -3.01 -4.69
CA HIS A 334 -18.65 -1.62 -4.45
C HIS A 334 -17.80 -0.89 -3.40
N TYR A 335 -17.09 -1.61 -2.54
CA TYR A 335 -16.16 -1.01 -1.59
C TYR A 335 -14.79 -0.70 -2.20
N LEU A 336 -14.43 -1.21 -3.38
CA LEU A 336 -13.13 -0.89 -3.98
C LEU A 336 -13.01 0.61 -4.29
N GLY A 337 -12.06 1.28 -3.62
CA GLY A 337 -11.84 2.73 -3.72
C GLY A 337 -10.46 3.12 -4.21
N GLY A 338 -9.51 2.19 -4.28
CA GLY A 338 -8.16 2.43 -4.77
C GLY A 338 -7.35 1.14 -4.80
N VAL A 339 -6.19 1.19 -5.44
CA VAL A 339 -5.23 0.09 -5.49
C VAL A 339 -3.83 0.64 -5.32
N HIS A 340 -3.02 0.01 -4.47
CA HIS A 340 -1.58 0.22 -4.47
C HIS A 340 -0.91 -0.84 -5.36
N LEU A 341 -0.16 -0.37 -6.35
CA LEU A 341 0.49 -1.16 -7.38
C LEU A 341 1.92 -1.46 -6.96
N ASN A 342 2.10 -2.54 -6.22
CA ASN A 342 3.38 -2.95 -5.67
C ASN A 342 3.68 -4.41 -6.06
N ASP A 343 4.78 -4.65 -6.78
CA ASP A 343 5.29 -6.01 -6.96
C ASP A 343 5.88 -6.50 -5.63
N SER A 344 6.11 -7.80 -5.47
CA SER A 344 6.59 -8.39 -4.22
C SER A 344 8.00 -8.94 -4.37
N LYS A 345 8.91 -8.58 -3.46
CA LYS A 345 10.21 -9.26 -3.31
C LYS A 345 10.06 -10.65 -2.66
N GLU A 346 8.96 -10.87 -1.96
CA GLU A 346 8.64 -12.14 -1.31
C GLU A 346 7.84 -13.05 -2.22
N VAL A 347 7.94 -14.35 -1.95
CA VAL A 347 7.08 -15.39 -2.54
C VAL A 347 5.65 -15.29 -2.02
N LEU A 348 4.70 -15.93 -2.73
CA LEU A 348 3.29 -16.03 -2.35
C LEU A 348 3.17 -16.55 -0.90
N GLY A 349 2.42 -15.84 -0.05
CA GLY A 349 2.28 -16.20 1.36
C GLY A 349 3.55 -15.97 2.20
N GLY A 350 4.50 -15.17 1.71
CA GLY A 350 5.76 -14.87 2.40
C GLY A 350 5.61 -13.98 3.64
N ASN A 351 4.42 -13.40 3.86
CA ASN A 351 4.05 -12.64 5.06
C ASN A 351 4.92 -11.42 5.38
N ARG A 352 5.74 -10.93 4.44
CA ARG A 352 6.46 -9.67 4.60
C ARG A 352 6.01 -8.67 3.56
N ASP A 353 5.76 -7.45 4.02
CA ASP A 353 5.62 -6.26 3.22
C ASP A 353 7.02 -5.83 2.73
N LEU A 354 7.36 -6.23 1.50
CA LEU A 354 8.60 -5.88 0.82
C LEU A 354 8.33 -5.60 -0.65
N HIS A 355 7.99 -4.35 -0.94
CA HIS A 355 7.66 -3.90 -2.29
C HIS A 355 8.85 -4.05 -3.25
N GLU A 356 8.55 -4.39 -4.49
CA GLU A 356 9.46 -4.42 -5.64
C GLU A 356 8.89 -3.59 -6.80
N ASN A 357 9.77 -3.16 -7.68
CA ASN A 357 9.37 -2.53 -8.94
C ASN A 357 8.54 -3.48 -9.83
N ILE A 358 7.58 -2.92 -10.56
CA ILE A 358 6.61 -3.64 -11.41
C ILE A 358 7.32 -4.62 -12.34
N GLY A 359 6.95 -5.89 -12.27
CA GLY A 359 7.48 -6.95 -13.15
C GLY A 359 8.86 -7.48 -12.75
N LEU A 360 9.45 -6.99 -11.67
CA LEU A 360 10.77 -7.43 -11.19
C LEU A 360 10.70 -8.31 -9.95
N GLY A 361 9.51 -8.45 -9.35
CA GLY A 361 9.23 -9.32 -8.23
C GLY A 361 8.52 -10.62 -8.62
N GLU A 362 7.86 -11.23 -7.65
CA GLU A 362 7.22 -12.54 -7.74
C GLU A 362 5.77 -12.48 -8.28
N ILE A 363 5.13 -11.30 -8.33
CA ILE A 363 3.82 -11.12 -8.99
C ILE A 363 4.02 -11.07 -10.50
N GLY A 364 4.97 -10.25 -10.95
CA GLY A 364 5.38 -10.18 -12.34
C GLY A 364 4.38 -9.47 -13.27
N LEU A 365 4.80 -9.26 -14.53
CA LEU A 365 4.02 -8.50 -15.51
C LEU A 365 2.67 -9.12 -15.87
N GLY A 366 2.51 -10.44 -15.72
CA GLY A 366 1.25 -11.15 -15.97
C GLY A 366 0.12 -10.67 -15.06
N GLY A 367 0.40 -10.56 -13.77
CA GLY A 367 -0.57 -10.08 -12.78
C GLY A 367 -0.95 -8.63 -12.98
N PHE A 368 0.05 -7.76 -13.18
CA PHE A 368 -0.24 -6.33 -13.44
C PHE A 368 -0.98 -6.11 -14.75
N ARG A 369 -0.73 -6.93 -15.79
CA ARG A 369 -1.52 -6.86 -17.02
C ARG A 369 -2.97 -7.26 -16.79
N ALA A 370 -3.22 -8.30 -16.01
CA ALA A 370 -4.58 -8.69 -15.64
C ALA A 370 -5.29 -7.54 -14.91
N LEU A 371 -4.64 -6.97 -13.89
CA LEU A 371 -5.15 -5.83 -13.13
C LEU A 371 -5.44 -4.61 -14.02
N MET A 372 -4.51 -4.21 -14.89
CA MET A 372 -4.69 -3.05 -15.77
C MET A 372 -5.79 -3.24 -16.83
N ARG A 373 -6.25 -4.47 -17.05
CA ARG A 373 -7.37 -4.79 -17.96
C ARG A 373 -8.64 -5.16 -17.20
N ASP A 374 -8.64 -5.07 -15.86
CA ASP A 374 -9.82 -5.26 -15.03
C ASP A 374 -10.71 -3.99 -15.07
N PRO A 375 -12.00 -4.13 -15.41
CA PRO A 375 -12.95 -3.01 -15.47
C PRO A 375 -13.12 -2.24 -14.16
N LEU A 376 -12.95 -2.91 -13.03
CA LEU A 376 -13.12 -2.33 -11.69
C LEU A 376 -12.07 -1.26 -11.38
N MET A 377 -10.98 -1.23 -12.15
CA MET A 377 -9.88 -0.27 -11.99
C MET A 377 -10.15 1.08 -12.65
N ALA A 378 -11.19 1.18 -13.49
CA ALA A 378 -11.59 2.43 -14.10
C ALA A 378 -12.17 3.41 -13.07
N GLY A 379 -11.69 4.65 -13.07
CA GLY A 379 -12.20 5.71 -12.20
C GLY A 379 -11.81 5.60 -10.72
N ILE A 380 -10.80 4.79 -10.39
CA ILE A 380 -10.17 4.75 -9.05
C ILE A 380 -8.66 5.01 -9.15
N PRO A 381 -8.04 5.59 -8.10
CA PRO A 381 -6.60 5.79 -8.04
C PRO A 381 -5.84 4.45 -7.98
N LEU A 382 -4.88 4.29 -8.89
CA LEU A 382 -3.95 3.16 -8.96
C LEU A 382 -2.53 3.69 -8.70
N ILE A 383 -2.00 3.46 -7.51
CA ILE A 383 -0.87 4.21 -6.97
C ILE A 383 0.36 3.31 -6.79
N LEU A 384 1.47 3.66 -7.43
CA LEU A 384 2.77 3.04 -7.19
C LEU A 384 3.35 3.49 -5.83
N GLU A 385 3.78 2.53 -5.03
CA GLU A 385 4.62 2.75 -3.83
C GLU A 385 5.91 1.94 -3.92
N THR A 386 6.29 1.62 -5.16
CA THR A 386 7.49 0.86 -5.50
C THR A 386 8.75 1.64 -5.11
N PRO A 387 9.89 0.95 -4.89
CA PRO A 387 11.16 1.61 -4.64
C PRO A 387 11.53 2.58 -5.78
N SER A 388 11.60 3.87 -5.48
CA SER A 388 11.70 4.93 -6.51
C SER A 388 13.13 5.21 -7.03
N GLY A 389 14.18 4.64 -6.43
CA GLY A 389 15.57 4.90 -6.86
C GLY A 389 16.56 5.25 -5.73
N PRO A 390 17.84 5.52 -6.08
CA PRO A 390 18.85 5.99 -5.14
C PRO A 390 18.42 7.33 -4.51
N GLY A 391 18.25 7.37 -3.20
CA GLY A 391 17.77 8.54 -2.46
C GLY A 391 16.30 8.47 -2.02
N GLY A 392 15.53 7.49 -2.50
CA GLY A 392 14.11 7.33 -2.19
C GLY A 392 13.22 8.43 -2.80
N GLY A 393 11.90 8.26 -2.72
CA GLY A 393 10.90 9.15 -3.36
C GLY A 393 10.75 10.51 -2.66
N GLY A 394 11.79 10.94 -1.95
CA GLY A 394 11.84 12.10 -1.08
C GLY A 394 12.07 13.43 -1.83
N GLU A 395 12.56 14.42 -1.08
CA GLU A 395 12.70 15.84 -1.43
C GLU A 395 13.26 16.13 -2.83
N THR A 396 14.25 15.36 -3.27
CA THR A 396 14.99 15.50 -4.53
C THR A 396 14.82 14.30 -5.47
N GLY A 397 13.89 13.39 -5.15
CA GLY A 397 13.81 12.06 -5.75
C GLY A 397 13.74 12.10 -7.27
N ASP A 398 14.65 11.38 -7.90
CA ASP A 398 14.53 11.07 -9.31
C ASP A 398 13.23 10.26 -9.52
N LEU A 399 12.27 10.86 -10.22
CA LEU A 399 10.98 10.24 -10.52
C LEU A 399 11.07 9.26 -11.70
N SER A 400 12.26 9.10 -12.30
CA SER A 400 12.48 8.33 -13.51
C SER A 400 11.93 6.91 -13.44
N VAL A 401 12.09 6.22 -12.30
CA VAL A 401 11.58 4.86 -12.11
C VAL A 401 10.06 4.85 -12.20
N TRP A 402 9.36 5.71 -11.45
CA TRP A 402 7.90 5.79 -11.50
C TRP A 402 7.38 6.26 -12.86
N THR A 403 8.02 7.23 -13.51
CA THR A 403 7.67 7.63 -14.89
C THR A 403 7.71 6.43 -15.84
N LYS A 404 8.73 5.58 -15.70
CA LYS A 404 8.88 4.38 -16.52
C LYS A 404 7.90 3.27 -16.15
N GLU A 405 7.60 3.09 -14.87
CA GLU A 405 6.60 2.11 -14.41
C GLU A 405 5.18 2.49 -14.83
N ILE A 406 4.81 3.77 -14.75
CA ILE A 406 3.53 4.27 -15.27
C ILE A 406 3.42 3.95 -16.77
N ALA A 407 4.45 4.25 -17.56
CA ALA A 407 4.48 3.92 -18.98
C ALA A 407 4.41 2.40 -19.24
N LEU A 408 5.14 1.61 -18.45
CA LEU A 408 5.15 0.15 -18.54
C LEU A 408 3.77 -0.46 -18.28
N LEU A 409 3.02 0.06 -17.30
CA LEU A 409 1.67 -0.41 -16.97
C LEU A 409 0.70 -0.21 -18.13
N TYR A 410 0.75 0.96 -18.79
CA TYR A 410 -0.05 1.22 -19.99
C TYR A 410 0.43 0.37 -21.19
N GLU A 411 1.73 0.16 -21.34
CA GLU A 411 2.28 -0.67 -22.41
C GLU A 411 1.80 -2.12 -22.30
N ILE A 412 1.90 -2.74 -21.12
CA ILE A 412 1.52 -4.15 -20.93
C ILE A 412 0.00 -4.34 -21.08
N GLN A 413 -0.79 -3.33 -20.72
CA GLN A 413 -2.24 -3.33 -20.90
C GLN A 413 -2.61 -3.49 -22.38
N GLY A 414 -1.96 -2.72 -23.27
CA GLY A 414 -2.24 -2.69 -24.71
C GLY A 414 -1.56 -3.78 -25.53
N VAL A 415 -0.89 -4.76 -24.91
CA VAL A 415 -0.35 -5.92 -25.63
C VAL A 415 -1.48 -6.88 -25.97
N PRO A 416 -1.70 -7.25 -27.26
CA PRO A 416 -2.70 -8.25 -27.63
C PRO A 416 -2.44 -9.64 -27.02
N ASP A 417 -3.51 -10.39 -26.72
CA ASP A 417 -3.43 -11.71 -26.06
C ASP A 417 -2.60 -12.73 -26.85
N ASP A 418 -2.68 -12.71 -28.18
CA ASP A 418 -1.97 -13.62 -29.06
C ASP A 418 -0.46 -13.34 -29.09
N GLU A 419 -0.05 -12.09 -28.87
CA GLU A 419 1.34 -11.63 -28.81
C GLU A 419 1.96 -11.68 -27.40
N TRP A 420 1.13 -11.75 -26.35
CA TRP A 420 1.57 -11.60 -24.95
C TRP A 420 2.74 -12.50 -24.57
N ALA A 421 2.70 -13.78 -24.95
CA ALA A 421 3.74 -14.75 -24.59
C ALA A 421 5.14 -14.34 -25.09
N LYS A 422 5.22 -13.68 -26.26
CA LYS A 422 6.47 -13.18 -26.83
C LYS A 422 6.83 -11.81 -26.24
N LYS A 423 5.89 -10.86 -26.30
CA LYS A 423 6.13 -9.48 -25.90
C LYS A 423 6.45 -9.33 -24.42
N SER A 424 5.81 -10.10 -23.54
CA SER A 424 6.09 -10.05 -22.09
C SER A 424 7.56 -10.33 -21.75
N VAL A 425 8.20 -11.28 -22.45
CA VAL A 425 9.63 -11.60 -22.27
C VAL A 425 10.52 -10.47 -22.78
N GLU A 426 10.20 -9.90 -23.93
CA GLU A 426 10.94 -8.77 -24.52
C GLU A 426 10.84 -7.52 -23.63
N ILE A 427 9.63 -7.20 -23.17
CA ILE A 427 9.34 -6.09 -22.25
C ILE A 427 10.06 -6.30 -20.93
N ALA A 428 9.97 -7.48 -20.31
CA ALA A 428 10.64 -7.77 -19.04
C ALA A 428 12.17 -7.60 -19.13
N LYS A 429 12.77 -8.08 -20.22
CA LYS A 429 14.22 -7.94 -20.45
C LYS A 429 14.64 -6.48 -20.65
N ARG A 430 13.89 -5.73 -21.47
CA ARG A 430 14.12 -4.30 -21.69
C ARG A 430 13.97 -3.53 -20.38
N TRP A 431 12.86 -3.74 -19.69
CA TRP A 431 12.55 -3.04 -18.45
C TRP A 431 13.59 -3.30 -17.37
N ARG A 432 13.99 -4.55 -17.14
CA ARG A 432 15.04 -4.87 -16.15
C ARG A 432 16.34 -4.10 -16.43
N LYS A 433 16.77 -4.03 -17.70
CA LYS A 433 17.96 -3.26 -18.10
C LYS A 433 17.80 -1.76 -17.84
N GLU A 434 16.65 -1.20 -18.21
CA GLU A 434 16.34 0.21 -17.94
C GLU A 434 16.32 0.50 -16.42
N ARG A 435 15.61 -0.32 -15.63
CA ARG A 435 15.54 -0.19 -14.16
C ARG A 435 16.91 -0.25 -13.51
N ASP A 436 17.73 -1.25 -13.86
CA ASP A 436 19.08 -1.40 -13.29
C ASP A 436 19.99 -0.23 -13.65
N THR A 437 19.71 0.49 -14.74
CA THR A 437 20.44 1.72 -15.12
C THR A 437 20.01 2.91 -14.26
N LEU A 438 18.72 3.02 -13.93
CA LEU A 438 18.16 4.09 -13.10
C LEU A 438 18.45 3.89 -11.61
N ASN A 439 18.35 2.65 -11.14
CA ASN A 439 18.57 2.27 -9.75
C ASN A 439 19.38 0.96 -9.70
N PRO A 440 20.72 1.05 -9.76
CA PRO A 440 21.58 -0.11 -9.72
C PRO A 440 21.32 -0.95 -8.47
N PRO A 441 21.26 -2.29 -8.59
CA PRO A 441 21.18 -3.16 -7.42
C PRO A 441 22.34 -2.86 -6.47
N LYS A 442 22.06 -2.75 -5.17
CA LYS A 442 23.13 -2.63 -4.18
C LYS A 442 24.01 -3.86 -4.26
N ASP A 443 25.31 -3.68 -4.55
CA ASP A 443 26.28 -4.76 -4.51
C ASP A 443 26.14 -5.51 -3.18
N LYS A 444 25.91 -6.83 -3.26
CA LYS A 444 26.03 -7.68 -2.08
C LYS A 444 27.48 -7.55 -1.61
N LYS A 445 27.73 -6.72 -0.60
CA LYS A 445 29.05 -6.62 0.04
C LYS A 445 29.49 -8.04 0.38
N GLY A 446 30.49 -8.53 -0.35
CA GLY A 446 31.15 -9.80 -0.05
C GLY A 446 31.65 -9.79 1.40
N PRO A 447 31.92 -10.97 1.98
CA PRO A 447 32.39 -11.05 3.36
C PRO A 447 33.60 -10.15 3.55
N LYS A 448 33.53 -9.24 4.53
CA LYS A 448 34.65 -8.37 4.93
C LYS A 448 35.89 -9.25 5.12
N LYS A 449 36.84 -9.21 4.18
CA LYS A 449 38.16 -9.81 4.39
C LYS A 449 38.74 -9.17 5.64
N GLY A 450 38.91 -9.98 6.69
CA GLY A 450 39.54 -9.57 7.93
C GLY A 450 40.91 -8.98 7.63
N LYS A 451 41.20 -7.82 8.21
CA LYS A 451 42.54 -7.25 8.29
C LYS A 451 43.45 -8.31 8.92
N LYS A 452 44.34 -8.94 8.15
CA LYS A 452 45.53 -9.59 8.70
C LYS A 452 46.36 -8.47 9.34
N LYS A 453 46.48 -8.49 10.67
CA LYS A 453 47.56 -7.80 11.38
C LYS A 453 48.87 -8.41 10.88
N ALA A 454 49.75 -7.58 10.35
CA ALA A 454 51.16 -7.90 10.27
C ALA A 454 51.73 -7.60 11.67
N ASP A 455 52.22 -8.63 12.34
CA ASP A 455 53.16 -8.44 13.44
C ASP A 455 54.52 -8.13 12.81
N SER A 456 55.05 -6.97 13.14
CA SER A 456 56.46 -6.62 12.99
C SER A 456 57.09 -6.80 14.36
N ASP A 457 57.82 -7.89 14.54
CA ASP A 457 58.79 -8.01 15.62
C ASP A 457 59.99 -7.12 15.25
N GLU A 458 60.19 -6.05 16.01
CA GLU A 458 61.45 -5.30 16.07
C GLU A 458 62.23 -5.82 17.28
N ASP A 459 63.43 -6.31 16.97
CA ASP A 459 64.51 -6.62 17.91
C ASP A 459 64.96 -5.34 18.62
N ASP A 460 65.14 -5.40 19.95
CA ASP A 460 65.98 -4.45 20.70
C ASP A 460 66.88 -5.25 21.66
N ASP A 461 68.18 -5.12 21.41
CA ASP A 461 69.33 -5.42 22.28
C ASP A 461 69.68 -4.17 23.12
#